data_AF-A0A1D2VQN4-F1
#
_entry.id   AF-A0A1D2VQN4-F1
#
_cell.length_a   1.000
_cell.length_b   1.000
_cell.length_c   1.000
_cell.angle_alpha   90.00
_cell.angle_beta   90.00
_cell.angle_gamma   90.00
#
_symmetry.space_group_name_H-M   'P 1'
#
loop_
_entity.id
_entity.type
_entity.pdbx_description
1 polymer ?
#
loop_
_entity_poly.entity_id
_entity_poly.type
_entity_poly.pdbx_seq_one_letter_code
_entity_poly.pdbx_strand_id
1 'polypeptide(L)'
;MGSKRKKAQKAKDFVKPKLKVGKLKPKPTNYTDTSFSTRSIRLPSQSALVEKSFEVELVRNISLTHHFSAQKRKDSLVFIQNNFPRLVKFSINQKYIQQIIASVSKLIIDNDSLVRKEAFCLFEVISAVYLQLNCNTIVLYILTAMTHIDLQIRNDSTKILNLLISKQKNCLDSIAKNNWLKLLKSFFILLNWPL
;
A
#
# COMPACT_ATOMS: atom_id res chain seq x y z
N MET A 1 -42.49 27.92 -65.96
CA MET A 1 -42.57 26.64 -65.21
C MET A 1 -41.28 26.40 -64.44
N GLY A 2 -41.30 26.44 -63.09
CA GLY A 2 -40.10 26.22 -62.29
C GLY A 2 -39.61 24.75 -62.33
N SER A 3 -38.32 24.54 -62.55
CA SER A 3 -37.65 23.24 -62.63
C SER A 3 -38.07 22.28 -61.52
N LYS A 4 -38.45 21.04 -61.88
CA LYS A 4 -38.84 19.95 -60.96
C LYS A 4 -37.83 19.75 -59.82
N ARG A 5 -36.56 20.06 -60.07
CA ARG A 5 -35.45 19.98 -59.11
C ARG A 5 -35.56 21.00 -57.98
N LYS A 6 -35.95 22.25 -58.27
CA LYS A 6 -36.20 23.29 -57.26
C LYS A 6 -37.44 22.96 -56.39
N LYS A 7 -38.48 22.37 -56.98
CA LYS A 7 -39.66 21.90 -56.24
C LYS A 7 -39.33 20.71 -55.32
N ALA A 8 -38.51 19.77 -55.78
CA ALA A 8 -38.08 18.63 -54.98
C ALA A 8 -37.14 19.01 -53.83
N GLN A 9 -36.31 20.04 -53.98
CA GLN A 9 -35.50 20.58 -52.89
C GLN A 9 -36.37 21.26 -51.83
N LYS A 10 -37.33 22.12 -52.22
CA LYS A 10 -38.30 22.73 -51.30
C LYS A 10 -39.18 21.72 -50.56
N ALA A 11 -39.46 20.57 -51.17
CA ALA A 11 -40.23 19.49 -50.55
C ALA A 11 -39.44 18.73 -49.46
N LYS A 12 -38.10 18.82 -49.45
CA LYS A 12 -37.25 18.21 -48.41
C LYS A 12 -37.18 19.07 -47.15
N ASP A 13 -37.44 20.37 -47.26
CA ASP A 13 -37.28 21.33 -46.17
C ASP A 13 -38.33 21.17 -45.05
N PHE A 14 -39.44 20.47 -45.31
CA PHE A 14 -40.56 20.30 -44.36
C PHE A 14 -41.10 18.85 -44.28
N VAL A 15 -40.24 17.85 -44.46
CA VAL A 15 -40.66 16.44 -44.39
C VAL A 15 -40.99 16.06 -42.95
N LYS A 16 -42.29 15.92 -42.65
CA LYS A 16 -42.74 15.37 -41.37
C LYS A 16 -42.41 13.88 -41.31
N PRO A 17 -41.75 13.39 -40.24
CA PRO A 17 -41.47 11.97 -40.10
C PRO A 17 -42.78 11.17 -40.04
N LYS A 18 -42.83 10.04 -40.78
CA LYS A 18 -44.00 9.15 -40.77
C LYS A 18 -44.24 8.62 -39.36
N LEU A 19 -45.49 8.72 -38.89
CA LEU A 19 -45.94 8.22 -37.60
C LEU A 19 -45.73 6.70 -37.55
N LYS A 20 -44.81 6.25 -36.69
CA LYS A 20 -44.59 4.82 -36.42
C LYS A 20 -45.36 4.48 -35.13
N VAL A 21 -46.39 3.67 -35.26
CA VAL A 21 -47.21 3.19 -34.13
C VAL A 21 -46.30 2.47 -33.11
N GLY A 22 -46.49 2.75 -31.82
CA GLY A 22 -45.72 2.15 -30.72
C GLY A 22 -44.43 2.88 -30.30
N LYS A 23 -44.03 3.97 -30.97
CA LYS A 23 -42.90 4.81 -30.54
C LYS A 23 -43.38 6.08 -29.84
N LEU A 24 -42.59 6.60 -28.90
CA LEU A 24 -42.87 7.87 -28.25
C LEU A 24 -43.01 8.99 -29.29
N LYS A 25 -43.98 9.88 -29.07
CA LYS A 25 -44.24 11.03 -29.93
C LYS A 25 -42.95 11.86 -30.06
N PRO A 26 -42.48 12.15 -31.28
CA PRO A 26 -41.26 12.92 -31.47
C PRO A 26 -41.43 14.34 -30.92
N LYS A 27 -40.34 14.90 -30.39
CA LYS A 27 -40.31 16.29 -29.93
C LYS A 27 -40.62 17.24 -31.12
N PRO A 28 -41.31 18.37 -30.90
CA PRO A 28 -41.65 19.30 -31.97
C PRO A 28 -40.38 19.90 -32.60
N THR A 29 -40.47 20.39 -33.85
CA THR A 29 -39.30 20.91 -34.61
C THR A 29 -38.63 22.12 -33.96
N ASN A 30 -39.37 22.87 -33.13
CA ASN A 30 -38.88 24.05 -32.42
C ASN A 30 -38.47 23.71 -30.97
N TYR A 31 -38.36 22.42 -30.63
CA TYR A 31 -37.96 21.98 -29.30
C TYR A 31 -36.49 22.29 -29.07
N THR A 32 -36.20 23.13 -28.10
CA THR A 32 -34.84 23.37 -27.62
C THR A 32 -34.57 22.39 -26.48
N ASP A 33 -33.57 21.52 -26.64
CA ASP A 33 -33.16 20.61 -25.57
C ASP A 33 -32.22 21.34 -24.60
N THR A 34 -32.69 21.57 -23.38
CA THR A 34 -31.92 22.22 -22.31
C THR A 34 -31.21 21.22 -21.40
N SER A 35 -31.18 19.94 -21.76
CA SER A 35 -30.41 18.95 -21.02
C SER A 35 -28.91 19.19 -21.26
N PHE A 36 -28.21 19.55 -20.19
CA PHE A 36 -26.77 19.57 -20.15
C PHE A 36 -26.28 18.79 -18.94
N SER A 37 -25.11 18.16 -19.06
CA SER A 37 -24.46 17.46 -17.96
C SER A 37 -23.08 18.07 -17.74
N THR A 38 -22.83 18.55 -16.52
CA THR A 38 -21.53 19.06 -16.10
C THR A 38 -20.85 18.04 -15.19
N ARG A 39 -19.55 17.84 -15.38
CA ARG A 39 -18.70 17.06 -14.47
C ARG A 39 -17.68 17.99 -13.83
N SER A 40 -17.49 17.86 -12.53
CA SER A 40 -16.43 18.58 -11.82
C SER A 40 -15.08 17.92 -12.09
N ILE A 41 -14.07 18.74 -12.39
CA ILE A 41 -12.68 18.29 -12.40
C ILE A 41 -12.25 18.10 -10.94
N ARG A 42 -11.63 16.96 -10.63
CA ARG A 42 -10.97 16.72 -9.33
C ARG A 42 -9.47 16.73 -9.55
N LEU A 43 -8.80 17.70 -8.95
CA LEU A 43 -7.34 17.78 -8.97
C LEU A 43 -6.77 17.03 -7.75
N PRO A 44 -5.61 16.37 -7.89
CA PRO A 44 -4.92 15.78 -6.75
C PRO A 44 -4.50 16.88 -5.78
N SER A 45 -4.74 16.65 -4.48
CA SER A 45 -4.33 17.60 -3.45
C SER A 45 -2.80 17.65 -3.37
N GLN A 46 -2.24 18.82 -3.68
CA GLN A 46 -0.80 19.05 -3.55
C GLN A 46 -0.51 19.57 -2.15
N SER A 47 0.44 18.91 -1.48
CA SER A 47 0.66 19.07 -0.05
C SER A 47 1.64 20.18 0.33
N ALA A 48 1.82 21.18 -0.54
CA ALA A 48 2.84 22.22 -0.43
C ALA A 48 2.43 23.42 0.45
N LEU A 49 1.13 23.65 0.66
CA LEU A 49 0.62 24.87 1.30
C LEU A 49 -0.22 24.60 2.57
N VAL A 50 -0.36 23.35 2.99
CA VAL A 50 -1.21 22.96 4.13
C VAL A 50 -0.34 22.40 5.24
N GLU A 51 -0.46 22.95 6.46
CA GLU A 51 0.12 22.36 7.66
C GLU A 51 -0.42 20.93 7.83
N LYS A 52 0.48 19.95 7.77
CA LYS A 52 0.09 18.54 7.86
C LYS A 52 -0.09 18.18 9.33
N SER A 53 -1.22 17.54 9.62
CA SER A 53 -1.31 16.81 10.87
C SER A 53 -0.25 15.71 10.89
N PHE A 54 0.24 15.40 12.09
CA PHE A 54 1.23 14.35 12.30
C PHE A 54 0.77 12.99 11.71
N GLU A 55 -0.52 12.70 11.76
CA GLU A 55 -1.10 11.48 11.18
C GLU A 55 -0.95 11.42 9.65
N VAL A 56 -1.22 12.53 8.95
CA VAL A 56 -1.06 12.59 7.49
C VAL A 56 0.40 12.39 7.10
N GLU A 57 1.32 12.99 7.85
CA GLU A 57 2.75 12.80 7.60
C GLU A 57 3.21 11.38 7.92
N LEU A 58 2.71 10.76 8.98
CA LEU A 58 2.99 9.37 9.32
C LEU A 58 2.52 8.42 8.22
N VAL A 59 1.26 8.55 7.76
CA VAL A 59 0.69 7.71 6.69
C VAL A 59 1.49 7.87 5.39
N ARG A 60 1.94 9.09 5.08
CA ARG A 60 2.82 9.35 3.94
C ARG A 60 4.13 8.59 4.07
N ASN A 61 4.79 8.65 5.23
CA ASN A 61 6.04 7.93 5.46
C ASN A 61 5.83 6.40 5.42
N ILE A 62 4.78 5.86 6.07
CA ILE A 62 4.43 4.44 5.94
C ILE A 62 4.26 4.03 4.46
N SER A 63 3.74 4.91 3.61
CA SER A 63 3.64 4.62 2.17
C SER A 63 5.01 4.66 1.45
N LEU A 64 5.91 5.55 1.89
CA LEU A 64 7.26 5.69 1.34
C LEU A 64 8.19 4.51 1.66
N THR A 65 7.86 3.66 2.63
CA THR A 65 8.60 2.42 2.88
C THR A 65 8.54 1.45 1.69
N HIS A 66 7.59 1.62 0.76
CA HIS A 66 7.47 0.80 -0.46
C HIS A 66 7.98 1.53 -1.71
N HIS A 67 8.60 2.70 -1.54
CA HIS A 67 9.10 3.49 -2.66
C HIS A 67 10.30 2.82 -3.34
N PHE A 68 10.46 2.99 -4.65
CA PHE A 68 11.55 2.35 -5.42
C PHE A 68 12.95 2.82 -5.00
N SER A 69 13.09 4.10 -4.64
CA SER A 69 14.35 4.68 -4.15
C SER A 69 14.67 4.21 -2.72
N ALA A 70 15.83 3.56 -2.55
CA ALA A 70 16.33 3.11 -1.25
C ALA A 70 16.50 4.27 -0.26
N GLN A 71 17.01 5.42 -0.73
CA GLN A 71 17.17 6.62 0.10
C GLN A 71 15.82 7.07 0.70
N LYS A 72 14.75 7.07 -0.11
CA LYS A 72 13.41 7.46 0.38
C LYS A 72 12.86 6.47 1.39
N ARG A 73 13.09 5.15 1.21
CA ARG A 73 12.72 4.13 2.20
C ARG A 73 13.48 4.35 3.51
N LYS A 74 14.79 4.59 3.41
CA LYS A 74 15.66 4.86 4.57
C LYS A 74 15.21 6.10 5.35
N ASP A 75 15.05 7.23 4.68
CA ASP A 75 14.61 8.49 5.31
C ASP A 75 13.27 8.31 6.01
N SER A 76 12.36 7.56 5.38
CA SER A 76 11.06 7.24 5.95
C SER A 76 11.16 6.36 7.21
N LEU A 77 12.04 5.37 7.23
CA LEU A 77 12.26 4.54 8.42
C LEU A 77 12.80 5.35 9.59
N VAL A 78 13.78 6.22 9.33
CA VAL A 78 14.35 7.12 10.34
C VAL A 78 13.27 8.06 10.88
N PHE A 79 12.41 8.61 10.02
CA PHE A 79 11.28 9.42 10.45
C PHE A 79 10.35 8.63 11.37
N ILE A 80 9.97 7.41 11.00
CA ILE A 80 9.07 6.56 11.79
C ILE A 80 9.71 6.22 13.15
N GLN A 81 11.00 5.87 13.16
CA GLN A 81 11.76 5.54 14.36
C GLN A 81 11.78 6.71 15.36
N ASN A 82 12.13 7.90 14.90
CA ASN A 82 12.21 9.10 15.76
C ASN A 82 10.84 9.47 16.36
N ASN A 83 9.76 9.17 15.64
CA ASN A 83 8.40 9.48 16.08
C ASN A 83 7.70 8.30 16.77
N PHE A 84 8.32 7.13 16.85
CA PHE A 84 7.72 5.95 17.46
C PHE A 84 7.34 6.14 18.94
N PRO A 85 8.17 6.79 19.80
CA PRO A 85 7.79 7.05 21.19
C PRO A 85 6.53 7.89 21.34
N ARG A 86 6.34 8.87 20.42
CA ARG A 86 5.12 9.68 20.36
C ARG A 86 3.91 8.83 20.04
N LEU A 87 4.04 7.82 19.17
CA LEU A 87 2.93 6.94 18.80
C LEU A 87 2.43 6.12 19.98
N VAL A 88 3.34 5.56 20.78
CA VAL A 88 2.99 4.69 21.92
C VAL A 88 2.26 5.46 23.02
N LYS A 89 2.55 6.76 23.20
CA LYS A 89 1.95 7.57 24.26
C LYS A 89 0.45 7.87 24.05
N PHE A 90 -0.03 7.87 22.81
CA PHE A 90 -1.43 8.13 22.49
C PHE A 90 -2.13 6.83 22.06
N SER A 91 -3.03 6.31 22.90
CA SER A 91 -3.74 5.04 22.71
C SER A 91 -4.54 4.94 21.39
N ILE A 92 -4.77 6.06 20.70
CA ILE A 92 -5.46 6.15 19.40
C ILE A 92 -4.61 5.56 18.25
N ASN A 93 -3.31 5.30 18.47
CA ASN A 93 -2.36 4.96 17.40
C ASN A 93 -2.15 3.47 17.10
N GLN A 94 -2.94 2.55 17.67
CA GLN A 94 -2.73 1.11 17.47
C GLN A 94 -2.80 0.69 15.99
N LYS A 95 -3.72 1.28 15.22
CA LYS A 95 -3.84 1.06 13.77
C LYS A 95 -2.54 1.38 13.04
N TYR A 96 -1.91 2.51 13.36
CA TYR A 96 -0.67 2.92 12.71
C TYR A 96 0.50 2.02 13.09
N ILE A 97 0.56 1.55 14.33
CA ILE A 97 1.59 0.59 14.78
C ILE A 97 1.47 -0.73 13.99
N GLN A 98 0.26 -1.24 13.79
CA GLN A 98 0.04 -2.44 12.96
C GLN A 98 0.48 -2.22 11.51
N GLN A 99 0.18 -1.06 10.91
CA GLN A 99 0.62 -0.71 9.57
C GLN A 99 2.15 -0.57 9.46
N ILE A 100 2.80 0.00 10.48
CA ILE A 100 4.26 0.10 10.57
C ILE A 100 4.86 -1.31 10.63
N ILE A 101 4.38 -2.18 11.51
CA ILE A 101 4.93 -3.54 11.62
C ILE A 101 4.74 -4.32 10.32
N ALA A 102 3.57 -4.23 9.67
CA ALA A 102 3.30 -4.89 8.40
C ALA A 102 4.20 -4.37 7.26
N SER A 103 4.49 -3.07 7.22
CA SER A 103 5.37 -2.47 6.21
C SER A 103 6.84 -2.80 6.46
N VAL A 104 7.32 -2.67 7.71
CA VAL A 104 8.71 -2.93 8.10
C VAL A 104 9.05 -4.42 8.01
N SER A 105 8.11 -5.32 8.28
CA SER A 105 8.34 -6.77 8.11
C SER A 105 8.71 -7.14 6.68
N LYS A 106 8.17 -6.44 5.68
CA LYS A 106 8.53 -6.65 4.26
C LYS A 106 9.95 -6.20 3.95
N LEU A 107 10.49 -5.26 4.71
CA LEU A 107 11.83 -4.72 4.49
C LEU A 107 12.94 -5.62 5.05
N ILE A 108 12.59 -6.72 5.72
CA ILE A 108 13.54 -7.77 6.10
C ILE A 108 14.26 -8.34 4.87
N ILE A 109 13.56 -8.41 3.74
CA ILE A 109 14.07 -8.88 2.45
C ILE A 109 14.39 -7.74 1.48
N ASP A 110 14.63 -6.51 1.98
CA ASP A 110 15.01 -5.40 1.11
C ASP A 110 16.38 -5.63 0.47
N ASN A 111 16.53 -5.25 -0.80
CA ASN A 111 17.78 -5.39 -1.53
C ASN A 111 18.89 -4.49 -0.96
N ASP A 112 18.53 -3.35 -0.38
CA ASP A 112 19.49 -2.38 0.15
C ASP A 112 19.85 -2.67 1.62
N SER A 113 21.14 -2.83 1.90
CA SER A 113 21.65 -3.18 3.23
C SER A 113 21.43 -2.09 4.28
N LEU A 114 21.45 -0.81 3.88
CA LEU A 114 21.18 0.30 4.79
C LEU A 114 19.70 0.35 5.15
N VAL A 115 18.80 0.08 4.20
CA VAL A 115 17.37 -0.04 4.49
C VAL A 115 17.10 -1.18 5.47
N ARG A 116 17.71 -2.36 5.28
CA ARG A 116 17.61 -3.47 6.23
C ARG A 116 18.13 -3.11 7.63
N LYS A 117 19.23 -2.35 7.69
CA LYS A 117 19.79 -1.85 8.96
C LYS A 117 18.81 -0.92 9.68
N GLU A 118 18.23 0.06 9.00
CA GLU A 118 17.24 0.96 9.62
C GLU A 118 15.96 0.18 10.02
N ALA A 119 15.55 -0.82 9.24
CA ALA A 119 14.42 -1.69 9.60
C ALA A 119 14.71 -2.46 10.89
N PHE A 120 15.93 -2.99 11.07
CA PHE A 120 16.38 -3.61 12.31
C PHE A 120 16.32 -2.62 13.48
N CYS A 121 16.87 -1.41 13.33
CA CYS A 121 16.81 -0.38 14.38
C CYS A 121 15.37 0.00 14.76
N LEU A 122 14.45 0.03 13.79
CA LEU A 122 13.04 0.24 14.07
C LEU A 122 12.44 -0.92 14.87
N PHE A 123 12.74 -2.18 14.54
CA PHE A 123 12.33 -3.35 15.34
C PHE A 123 12.85 -3.28 16.78
N GLU A 124 14.03 -2.70 17.03
CA GLU A 124 14.57 -2.54 18.38
C GLU A 124 13.75 -1.58 19.25
N VAL A 125 13.14 -0.55 18.63
CA VAL A 125 12.35 0.48 19.31
C VAL A 125 10.91 0.02 19.55
N ILE A 126 10.38 -0.89 18.73
CA ILE A 126 9.03 -1.43 18.90
C ILE A 126 8.94 -2.23 20.21
N SER A 127 7.89 -1.98 21.01
CA SER A 127 7.70 -2.69 22.26
C SER A 127 7.35 -4.16 22.04
N ALA A 128 7.79 -5.02 22.97
CA ALA A 128 7.63 -6.46 22.89
C ALA A 128 6.17 -6.88 22.64
N VAL A 129 5.19 -6.23 23.30
CA VAL A 129 3.75 -6.53 23.15
C VAL A 129 3.31 -6.47 21.68
N TYR A 130 3.73 -5.44 20.93
CA TYR A 130 3.34 -5.32 19.52
C TYR A 130 4.08 -6.31 18.62
N LEU A 131 5.32 -6.69 18.96
CA LEU A 131 6.07 -7.73 18.24
C LEU A 131 5.42 -9.09 18.43
N GLN A 132 4.96 -9.44 19.64
CA GLN A 132 4.25 -10.69 19.92
C GLN A 132 2.98 -10.82 19.12
N LEU A 133 2.15 -9.77 19.09
CA LEU A 133 0.89 -9.78 18.35
C LEU A 133 1.07 -10.04 16.86
N ASN A 134 2.20 -9.61 16.30
CA ASN A 134 2.52 -9.73 14.88
C ASN A 134 3.59 -10.80 14.59
N CYS A 135 3.91 -11.63 15.57
CA CYS A 135 5.08 -12.52 15.53
C CYS A 135 5.03 -13.46 14.31
N ASN A 136 3.88 -14.07 14.03
CA ASN A 136 3.72 -14.97 12.88
C ASN A 136 4.04 -14.30 11.53
N THR A 137 3.64 -13.04 11.35
CA THR A 137 3.93 -12.27 10.13
C THR A 137 5.42 -11.97 10.03
N ILE A 138 6.06 -11.57 11.12
CA ILE A 138 7.49 -11.25 11.12
C ILE A 138 8.31 -12.53 10.85
N VAL A 139 7.96 -13.64 11.50
CA VAL A 139 8.61 -14.95 11.31
C VAL A 139 8.47 -15.45 9.87
N LEU A 140 7.33 -15.21 9.21
CA LEU A 140 7.17 -15.54 7.81
C LEU A 140 8.24 -14.85 6.95
N TYR A 141 8.45 -13.54 7.14
CA TYR A 141 9.47 -12.79 6.41
C TYR A 141 10.91 -13.19 6.78
N ILE A 142 11.14 -13.57 8.05
CA ILE A 142 12.43 -14.15 8.47
C ILE A 142 12.69 -15.46 7.73
N LEU A 143 11.72 -16.39 7.71
CA LEU A 143 11.88 -17.66 7.02
C LEU A 143 12.16 -17.46 5.52
N THR A 144 11.48 -16.51 4.88
CA THR A 144 11.78 -16.16 3.48
C THR A 144 13.18 -15.58 3.29
N ALA A 145 13.65 -14.78 4.25
CA ALA A 145 15.00 -14.20 4.22
C ALA A 145 16.09 -15.26 4.43
N MET A 146 15.84 -16.25 5.31
CA MET A 146 16.77 -17.37 5.55
C MET A 146 16.99 -18.24 4.30
N THR A 147 16.00 -18.31 3.40
CA THR A 147 16.10 -19.05 2.12
C THR A 147 16.34 -18.14 0.92
N HIS A 148 16.66 -16.86 1.14
CA HIS A 148 16.84 -15.90 0.06
C HIS A 148 18.09 -16.18 -0.78
N ILE A 149 18.08 -15.86 -2.08
CA ILE A 149 19.23 -16.12 -2.97
C ILE A 149 20.45 -15.25 -2.61
N ASP A 150 20.22 -14.03 -2.16
CA ASP A 150 21.25 -13.11 -1.66
C ASP A 150 21.74 -13.51 -0.26
N LEU A 151 23.04 -13.77 -0.16
CA LEU A 151 23.73 -14.14 1.08
C LEU A 151 23.66 -13.03 2.15
N GLN A 152 23.66 -11.76 1.78
CA GLN A 152 23.58 -10.67 2.75
C GLN A 152 22.23 -10.66 3.45
N ILE A 153 21.15 -10.90 2.71
CA ILE A 153 19.78 -10.99 3.26
C ILE A 153 19.66 -12.22 4.17
N ARG A 154 20.23 -13.36 3.76
CA ARG A 154 20.33 -14.55 4.60
C ARG A 154 21.04 -14.26 5.93
N ASN A 155 22.18 -13.59 5.89
CA ASN A 155 22.97 -13.26 7.08
C ASN A 155 22.26 -12.27 8.01
N ASP A 156 21.51 -11.32 7.46
CA ASP A 156 20.76 -10.34 8.26
C ASP A 156 19.51 -10.95 8.92
N SER A 157 18.93 -12.00 8.33
CA SER A 157 17.71 -12.66 8.84
C SER A 157 17.87 -13.19 10.28
N THR A 158 19.04 -13.75 10.62
CA THR A 158 19.33 -14.31 11.95
C THR A 158 19.41 -13.24 13.02
N LYS A 159 19.84 -12.02 12.67
CA LYS A 159 19.89 -10.88 13.59
C LYS A 159 18.50 -10.48 14.04
N ILE A 160 17.54 -10.41 13.11
CA ILE A 160 16.15 -10.07 13.42
C ILE A 160 15.49 -11.17 14.25
N LEU A 161 15.75 -12.44 13.93
CA LEU A 161 15.27 -13.55 14.73
C LEU A 161 15.80 -13.50 16.17
N ASN A 162 17.10 -13.23 16.33
CA ASN A 162 17.72 -13.07 17.65
C ASN A 162 17.09 -11.90 18.43
N LEU A 163 16.84 -10.78 17.76
CA LEU A 163 16.15 -9.63 18.35
C LEU A 163 14.76 -10.04 18.87
N LEU A 164 13.95 -10.73 18.07
CA LEU A 164 12.61 -11.15 18.50
C LEU A 164 12.64 -12.07 19.72
N ILE A 165 13.57 -13.01 19.76
CA ILE A 165 13.74 -13.93 20.89
C ILE A 165 14.21 -13.16 22.14
N SER A 166 15.18 -12.25 21.97
CA SER A 166 15.76 -11.48 23.08
C SER A 166 14.75 -10.51 23.73
N LYS A 167 13.87 -9.90 22.94
CA LYS A 167 12.87 -8.94 23.42
C LYS A 167 11.75 -9.60 24.20
N GLN A 168 11.46 -10.88 23.98
CA GLN A 168 10.33 -11.52 24.65
C GLN A 168 10.42 -13.05 24.72
N LYS A 169 10.49 -13.58 25.95
CA LYS A 169 10.38 -15.03 26.21
C LYS A 169 9.07 -15.61 25.66
N ASN A 170 7.96 -14.87 25.74
CA ASN A 170 6.67 -15.33 25.21
C ASN A 170 6.60 -15.35 23.67
N CYS A 171 7.44 -14.56 22.97
CA CYS A 171 7.57 -14.71 21.51
C CYS A 171 8.17 -16.08 21.19
N LEU A 172 9.18 -16.53 21.95
CA LEU A 172 9.76 -17.85 21.76
C LEU A 172 8.70 -18.95 21.84
N ASP A 173 7.78 -18.88 22.80
CA ASP A 173 6.70 -19.87 22.93
C ASP A 173 5.78 -19.88 21.71
N SER A 174 5.41 -18.70 21.19
CA SER A 174 4.58 -18.58 19.99
C SER A 174 5.31 -19.07 18.73
N ILE A 175 6.59 -18.71 18.60
CA ILE A 175 7.47 -19.10 17.50
C ILE A 175 7.68 -20.62 17.51
N ALA A 176 8.01 -21.19 18.67
CA ALA A 176 8.28 -22.61 18.83
C ALA A 176 7.03 -23.44 18.58
N LYS A 177 5.87 -23.05 19.12
CA LYS A 177 4.61 -23.78 18.89
C LYS A 177 4.22 -23.86 17.41
N ASN A 178 4.42 -22.77 16.66
CA ASN A 178 3.88 -22.67 15.29
C ASN A 178 4.92 -22.97 14.19
N ASN A 179 6.19 -22.66 14.42
CA ASN A 179 7.22 -22.57 13.37
C ASN A 179 8.54 -23.27 13.71
N TRP A 180 8.62 -24.05 14.80
CA TRP A 180 9.86 -24.70 15.24
C TRP A 180 10.56 -25.51 14.14
N LEU A 181 9.84 -26.46 13.53
CA LEU A 181 10.40 -27.32 12.49
C LEU A 181 10.85 -26.53 11.26
N LYS A 182 10.13 -25.46 10.90
CA LYS A 182 10.49 -24.61 9.75
C LYS A 182 11.77 -23.83 10.04
N LEU A 183 11.88 -23.23 11.23
CA LEU A 183 13.07 -22.50 11.65
C LEU A 183 14.28 -23.40 11.73
N LEU A 184 14.17 -24.58 12.33
CA LEU A 184 15.27 -25.55 12.38
C LEU A 184 15.73 -25.91 10.97
N LYS A 185 14.83 -26.30 10.08
CA LYS A 185 15.17 -26.61 8.69
C LYS A 185 15.88 -25.45 7.99
N SER A 186 15.38 -24.23 8.17
CA SER A 186 16.02 -23.03 7.63
C SER A 186 17.42 -22.81 8.20
N PHE A 187 17.66 -23.11 9.48
CA PHE A 187 19.00 -23.04 10.08
C PHE A 187 19.95 -24.09 9.51
N PHE A 188 19.52 -25.34 9.30
CA PHE A 188 20.34 -26.35 8.64
C PHE A 188 20.76 -25.90 7.23
N ILE A 189 19.84 -25.31 6.47
CA ILE A 189 20.14 -24.73 5.16
C ILE A 189 21.13 -23.56 5.26
N LEU A 190 20.95 -22.67 6.25
CA LEU A 190 21.85 -21.53 6.44
C LEU A 190 23.28 -21.96 6.78
N LEU A 191 23.42 -22.95 7.66
CA LEU A 191 24.69 -23.46 8.16
C LEU A 191 25.33 -24.50 7.22
N ASN A 192 24.63 -24.84 6.13
CA ASN A 192 25.03 -25.89 5.20
C ASN A 192 25.24 -27.25 5.90
N TRP A 193 24.36 -27.56 6.86
CA TRP A 193 24.37 -28.81 7.60
C TRP A 193 23.41 -29.82 6.95
N PRO A 194 23.74 -31.12 6.97
CA PRO A 194 22.80 -32.15 6.52
C PRO A 194 21.58 -32.17 7.44
N LEU A 195 20.41 -32.40 6.83
CA LEU A 195 19.12 -32.56 7.52
C LEU A 195 18.94 -33.98 8.09
#